data_AF-A0A8T3PED4-F1
#
_entry.id   AF-A0A8T3PED4-F1
#
_cell.length_a   1.000
_cell.length_b   1.000
_cell.length_c   1.000
_cell.angle_alpha   90.00
_cell.angle_beta   90.00
_cell.angle_gamma   90.00
#
_symmetry.space_group_name_H-M   'P 1'
#
loop_
_entity.id
_entity.type
_entity.pdbx_description
1 polymer ?
#
loop_
_entity_poly.entity_id
_entity_poly.type
_entity_poly.pdbx_seq_one_letter_code
_entity_poly.pdbx_strand_id
1 'polypeptide(L)'
;MRRPRGLAPRIALVALVASAVAIAILAIGVWLVGGDAFARLMMAAGDSAEHAREMFDRSVTGVLLVTIAVAVAASVALAIVLAKRIARPLDDVGEAARRVAAGDYDARVPADGPTEIASLATSFNVMAESLAQQDRMRRELVANAAHELRTPLTNLEGYLEALRDGVIVADRSTYESLLEEAERLVRLARSLDDLAEGDRAGRPARPVDLDLAATLTSAVGLARPAFDAKRIALERAWPASLPARADPDHLAQVLANLLQ
;
A
#
# COMPACT_ATOMS: atom_id res chain seq x y z
N MET A 1 1.69 -2.84 -29.05
CA MET A 1 0.94 -2.41 -27.84
C MET A 1 0.78 -0.90 -27.87
N ARG A 2 -0.44 -0.38 -28.01
CA ARG A 2 -0.72 1.07 -28.01
C ARG A 2 -0.63 1.56 -26.57
N ARG A 3 0.30 2.48 -26.26
CA ARG A 3 0.32 3.18 -24.96
C ARG A 3 -1.07 3.74 -24.70
N PRO A 4 -1.70 3.53 -23.52
CA PRO A 4 -2.93 4.22 -23.18
C PRO A 4 -2.63 5.71 -23.31
N ARG A 5 -3.40 6.40 -24.15
CA ARG A 5 -3.27 7.85 -24.31
C ARG A 5 -3.57 8.47 -22.94
N GLY A 6 -2.53 8.99 -22.29
CA GLY A 6 -2.60 9.55 -20.93
C GLY A 6 -3.61 10.69 -20.81
N LEU A 7 -3.75 11.25 -19.62
CA LEU A 7 -4.74 12.31 -19.35
C LEU A 7 -4.49 13.59 -20.19
N ALA A 8 -3.23 13.86 -20.55
CA ALA A 8 -2.81 15.05 -21.29
C ALA A 8 -3.56 15.29 -22.63
N PRO A 9 -3.60 14.35 -23.59
CA PRO A 9 -4.34 14.55 -24.85
C PRO A 9 -5.84 14.75 -24.67
N ARG A 10 -6.45 14.18 -23.62
CA ARG A 10 -7.88 14.38 -23.32
C ARG A 10 -8.15 15.78 -22.80
N ILE A 11 -7.33 16.27 -21.88
CA ILE A 11 -7.42 17.65 -21.36
C ILE A 11 -7.23 18.65 -22.50
N ALA A 12 -6.23 18.45 -23.35
CA ALA A 12 -5.99 19.31 -24.51
C ALA A 12 -7.21 19.35 -25.46
N LEU A 13 -7.81 18.19 -25.73
CA LEU A 13 -9.00 18.09 -26.57
C LEU A 13 -10.18 18.86 -25.96
N VAL A 14 -10.45 18.67 -24.67
CA VAL A 14 -11.56 19.35 -23.97
C VAL A 14 -11.36 20.87 -23.98
N ALA A 15 -10.15 21.35 -23.70
CA ALA A 15 -9.84 22.78 -23.74
C ALA A 15 -10.03 23.38 -25.14
N LEU A 16 -9.56 22.70 -26.18
CA LEU A 16 -9.74 23.13 -27.57
C LEU A 16 -11.21 23.18 -27.98
N VAL A 17 -12.00 22.16 -27.63
CA VAL A 17 -13.44 22.11 -27.93
C VAL A 17 -14.18 23.23 -27.20
N ALA A 18 -13.90 23.45 -25.91
CA ALA A 18 -14.52 24.53 -25.15
C ALA A 18 -14.22 25.91 -25.75
N SER A 19 -12.95 26.16 -26.11
CA SER A 19 -12.55 27.41 -26.77
C SER A 19 -13.21 27.56 -28.14
N ALA A 20 -13.28 26.50 -28.96
CA ALA A 20 -13.96 26.54 -30.26
C ALA A 20 -15.44 26.87 -30.13
N VAL A 21 -16.14 26.29 -29.14
CA VAL A 21 -17.56 26.59 -28.87
C VAL A 21 -17.73 28.06 -28.44
N ALA A 22 -16.90 28.56 -27.53
CA ALA A 22 -16.97 29.94 -27.08
C ALA A 22 -16.73 30.94 -28.24
N ILE A 23 -15.73 30.67 -29.08
CA ILE A 23 -15.45 31.46 -30.30
C ILE A 23 -16.65 31.43 -31.24
N ALA A 24 -17.24 30.25 -31.49
CA ALA A 24 -18.38 30.11 -32.39
C ALA A 24 -19.59 30.92 -31.89
N ILE A 25 -19.88 30.87 -30.59
CA ILE A 25 -20.97 31.66 -29.98
C ILE A 25 -20.73 33.17 -30.18
N LEU A 26 -19.50 33.65 -29.90
CA LEU A 26 -19.15 35.06 -30.08
C LEU A 26 -19.23 35.49 -31.55
N ALA A 27 -18.66 34.68 -32.46
CA ALA A 27 -18.67 34.93 -33.89
C ALA A 27 -20.11 35.03 -34.44
N ILE A 28 -20.96 34.07 -34.10
CA ILE A 28 -22.36 34.04 -34.52
C ILE A 28 -23.12 35.24 -33.95
N GLY A 29 -22.90 35.58 -32.68
CA GLY A 29 -23.53 36.74 -32.04
C GLY A 29 -23.15 38.06 -32.71
N VAL A 30 -21.87 38.26 -33.02
CA VAL A 30 -21.38 39.45 -33.74
C VAL A 30 -21.97 39.52 -35.14
N TRP A 31 -22.06 38.40 -35.86
CA TRP A 31 -22.55 38.39 -37.23
C TRP A 31 -24.07 38.61 -37.33
N LEU A 32 -24.87 37.95 -36.47
CA LEU A 32 -26.34 38.07 -36.48
C LEU A 32 -26.83 39.42 -35.96
N VAL A 33 -26.20 39.97 -34.92
CA VAL A 33 -26.70 41.18 -34.23
C VAL A 33 -25.94 42.42 -34.70
N GLY A 34 -24.63 42.31 -34.91
CA GLY A 34 -23.75 43.44 -35.20
C GLY A 34 -23.93 43.99 -36.61
N GLY A 35 -24.09 43.13 -37.62
CA GLY A 35 -24.14 43.55 -39.03
C GLY A 35 -25.34 44.44 -39.33
N ASP A 36 -26.53 43.99 -38.93
CA ASP A 36 -27.78 44.74 -39.13
C ASP A 36 -27.87 46.01 -38.29
N ALA A 37 -27.32 45.99 -37.07
CA ALA A 37 -27.28 47.18 -36.22
C ALA A 37 -26.31 48.23 -36.77
N PHE A 38 -25.13 47.80 -37.21
CA PHE A 38 -24.11 48.67 -37.81
C PHE A 38 -24.59 49.30 -39.12
N ALA A 39 -25.17 48.50 -40.01
CA ALA A 39 -25.72 48.99 -41.28
C ALA A 39 -26.83 50.05 -41.05
N ARG A 40 -27.73 49.83 -40.08
CA ARG A 40 -28.79 50.81 -39.74
C ARG A 40 -28.22 52.14 -39.24
N LEU A 41 -27.21 52.11 -38.37
CA LEU A 41 -26.56 53.31 -37.84
C LEU A 41 -25.82 54.10 -38.93
N MET A 42 -25.09 53.40 -39.81
CA MET A 42 -24.36 54.04 -40.91
C MET A 42 -25.29 54.65 -41.96
N MET A 43 -26.39 53.98 -42.30
CA MET A 43 -27.42 54.55 -43.18
C MET A 43 -28.07 55.79 -42.56
N ALA A 44 -28.33 55.79 -41.25
CA ALA A 44 -28.85 56.97 -40.54
C ALA A 44 -27.84 58.14 -40.52
N ALA A 45 -26.54 57.85 -40.60
CA ALA A 45 -25.46 58.84 -40.73
C ALA A 45 -25.20 59.30 -42.18
N GLY A 46 -25.93 58.76 -43.17
CA GLY A 46 -25.86 59.16 -44.57
C GLY A 46 -24.98 58.27 -45.47
N ASP A 47 -24.51 57.13 -44.99
CA ASP A 47 -23.74 56.16 -45.79
C ASP A 47 -24.65 55.18 -46.56
N SER A 48 -24.14 54.58 -47.62
CA SER A 48 -24.87 53.56 -48.38
C SER A 48 -24.82 52.19 -47.69
N ALA A 49 -25.90 51.41 -47.82
CA ALA A 49 -26.00 50.09 -47.19
C ALA A 49 -24.87 49.13 -47.62
N GLU A 50 -24.40 49.26 -48.86
CA GLU A 50 -23.33 48.44 -49.44
C GLU A 50 -21.97 48.79 -48.82
N HIS A 51 -21.63 50.08 -48.74
CA HIS A 51 -20.39 50.55 -48.10
C HIS A 51 -20.34 50.18 -46.61
N ALA A 52 -21.46 50.33 -45.89
CA ALA A 52 -21.54 49.98 -44.47
C ALA A 52 -21.32 48.47 -44.24
N ARG A 53 -21.82 47.60 -45.13
CA ARG A 53 -21.61 46.15 -45.06
C ARG A 53 -20.16 45.76 -45.36
N GLU A 54 -19.55 46.34 -46.39
CA GLU A 54 -18.14 46.07 -46.70
C GLU A 54 -17.20 46.52 -45.57
N MET A 55 -17.47 47.69 -44.97
CA MET A 55 -16.72 48.17 -43.81
C MET A 55 -16.86 47.25 -42.59
N PHE A 56 -18.08 46.76 -42.33
CA PHE A 56 -18.34 45.81 -41.27
C PHE A 56 -17.60 44.49 -41.50
N ASP A 57 -17.74 43.89 -42.68
CA ASP A 57 -17.14 42.60 -43.00
C ASP A 57 -15.61 42.64 -42.89
N ARG A 58 -14.96 43.70 -43.41
CA ARG A 58 -13.50 43.87 -43.26
C ARG A 58 -13.08 44.01 -41.80
N SER A 59 -13.78 44.84 -41.03
CA SER A 59 -13.46 45.10 -39.63
C SER A 59 -13.67 43.87 -38.76
N VAL A 60 -14.81 43.19 -38.92
CA VAL A 60 -15.17 41.99 -38.15
C VAL A 60 -14.29 40.81 -38.51
N THR A 61 -14.03 40.56 -39.79
CA THR A 61 -13.19 39.43 -40.21
C THR A 61 -11.78 39.55 -39.63
N GLY A 62 -11.18 40.73 -39.67
CA GLY A 62 -9.85 40.97 -39.09
C GLY A 62 -9.81 40.71 -37.58
N VAL A 63 -10.77 41.28 -36.83
CA VAL A 63 -10.88 41.09 -35.38
C VAL A 63 -11.13 39.63 -35.02
N LEU A 64 -11.96 38.94 -35.79
CA LEU A 64 -12.33 37.54 -35.56
C LEU A 64 -11.14 36.60 -35.80
N LEU A 65 -10.35 36.82 -36.85
CA LEU A 65 -9.13 36.05 -37.11
C LEU A 65 -8.09 36.22 -35.98
N VAL A 66 -7.87 37.46 -35.52
CA VAL A 66 -6.97 37.73 -34.39
C VAL A 66 -7.49 37.07 -33.11
N THR A 67 -8.80 37.18 -32.85
CA THR A 67 -9.44 36.56 -31.68
C THR A 67 -9.29 35.04 -31.70
N ILE A 68 -9.50 34.39 -32.85
CA ILE A 68 -9.28 32.94 -33.03
C ILE A 68 -7.82 32.59 -32.76
N ALA A 69 -6.88 33.32 -33.36
CA ALA A 69 -5.46 33.05 -33.21
C ALA A 69 -5.02 33.14 -31.73
N VAL A 70 -5.44 34.19 -31.02
CA VAL A 70 -5.16 34.38 -29.59
C VAL A 70 -5.81 33.27 -28.76
N ALA A 71 -7.07 32.94 -29.03
CA ALA A 71 -7.77 31.91 -28.30
C ALA A 71 -7.11 30.53 -28.48
N VAL A 72 -6.76 30.14 -29.71
CA VAL A 72 -6.03 28.89 -29.99
C VAL A 72 -4.69 28.87 -29.27
N ALA A 73 -3.92 29.96 -29.33
CA ALA A 73 -2.64 30.07 -28.62
C ALA A 73 -2.82 29.90 -27.11
N ALA A 74 -3.84 30.54 -26.52
CA ALA A 74 -4.17 30.41 -25.11
C ALA A 74 -4.60 28.98 -24.73
N SER A 75 -5.42 28.31 -25.55
CA SER A 75 -5.83 26.92 -25.33
C SER A 75 -4.64 25.96 -25.34
N VAL A 76 -3.72 26.13 -26.30
CA VAL A 76 -2.50 25.32 -26.39
C VAL A 76 -1.60 25.55 -25.19
N ALA A 77 -1.38 26.81 -24.79
CA ALA A 77 -0.60 27.15 -23.61
C ALA A 77 -1.20 26.52 -22.33
N LEU A 78 -2.53 26.65 -22.14
CA LEU A 78 -3.24 26.06 -21.01
C LEU A 78 -3.12 24.53 -20.99
N ALA A 79 -3.28 23.88 -22.15
CA ALA A 79 -3.13 22.43 -22.28
C ALA A 79 -1.72 21.96 -21.89
N ILE A 80 -0.67 22.67 -22.31
CA ILE A 80 0.71 22.38 -21.92
C ILE A 80 0.91 22.52 -20.41
N VAL A 81 0.35 23.59 -19.81
CA VAL A 81 0.44 23.83 -18.37
C VAL A 81 -0.24 22.72 -17.58
N LEU A 82 -1.48 22.35 -17.91
CA LEU A 82 -2.21 21.27 -17.23
C LEU A 82 -1.53 19.91 -17.42
N ALA A 83 -1.02 19.63 -18.62
CA ALA A 83 -0.28 18.40 -18.88
C ALA A 83 0.96 18.29 -17.98
N LYS A 84 1.70 19.39 -17.78
CA LYS A 84 2.89 19.43 -16.93
C LYS A 84 2.57 19.43 -15.43
N ARG A 85 1.52 20.13 -15.00
CA ARG A 85 1.19 20.36 -13.58
C ARG A 85 0.31 19.27 -12.97
N ILE A 86 -0.41 18.51 -13.78
CA ILE A 86 -1.42 17.54 -13.30
C ILE A 86 -1.20 16.16 -13.96
N ALA A 87 -1.26 16.09 -15.29
CA ALA A 87 -1.28 14.79 -15.96
C ALA A 87 0.03 14.00 -15.79
N ARG A 88 1.19 14.66 -15.94
CA ARG A 88 2.50 14.01 -15.78
C ARG A 88 2.73 13.46 -14.37
N PRO A 89 2.58 14.25 -13.27
CA PRO A 89 2.71 13.70 -11.93
C PRO A 89 1.80 12.51 -11.63
N LEU A 90 0.56 12.51 -12.13
CA LEU A 90 -0.36 11.38 -11.97
C LEU A 90 0.12 10.13 -12.71
N ASP A 91 0.63 10.30 -13.93
CA ASP A 91 1.23 9.19 -14.70
C ASP A 91 2.48 8.65 -13.99
N ASP A 92 3.30 9.52 -13.39
CA ASP A 92 4.51 9.14 -12.63
C ASP A 92 4.16 8.32 -11.38
N VAL A 93 3.15 8.74 -10.61
CA VAL A 93 2.61 7.94 -9.48
C VAL A 93 2.08 6.60 -9.97
N GLY A 94 1.35 6.58 -11.08
CA GLY A 94 0.81 5.34 -11.66
C GLY A 94 1.91 4.36 -12.10
N GLU A 95 3.02 4.86 -12.65
CA GLU A 95 4.17 4.03 -13.02
C GLU A 95 4.92 3.52 -11.79
N ALA A 96 5.16 4.38 -10.79
CA ALA A 96 5.78 3.97 -9.54
C ALA A 96 4.94 2.90 -8.82
N ALA A 97 3.61 3.03 -8.82
CA ALA A 97 2.72 2.01 -8.27
C ALA A 97 2.83 0.66 -9.01
N ARG A 98 2.98 0.66 -10.33
CA ARG A 98 3.23 -0.58 -11.10
C ARG A 98 4.58 -1.21 -10.75
N ARG A 99 5.62 -0.41 -10.54
CA ARG A 99 6.94 -0.89 -10.09
C ARG A 99 6.87 -1.51 -8.71
N VAL A 100 6.21 -0.85 -7.76
CA VAL A 100 5.94 -1.39 -6.41
C VAL A 100 5.18 -2.71 -6.49
N ALA A 101 4.15 -2.80 -7.34
CA ALA A 101 3.41 -4.04 -7.55
C ALA A 101 4.26 -5.17 -8.18
N ALA A 102 5.33 -4.83 -8.89
CA ALA A 102 6.31 -5.77 -9.43
C ALA A 102 7.43 -6.13 -8.43
N GLY A 103 7.38 -5.61 -7.19
CA GLY A 103 8.34 -5.91 -6.11
C GLY A 103 9.47 -4.89 -5.94
N ASP A 104 9.47 -3.80 -6.71
CA ASP A 104 10.42 -2.70 -6.56
C ASP A 104 9.91 -1.68 -5.52
N TYR A 105 10.12 -2.01 -4.24
CA TYR A 105 9.66 -1.19 -3.11
C TYR A 105 10.51 0.08 -2.88
N ASP A 106 11.61 0.26 -3.60
CA ASP A 106 12.45 1.46 -3.53
C ASP A 106 11.99 2.57 -4.50
N ALA A 107 10.98 2.30 -5.33
CA ALA A 107 10.38 3.30 -6.20
C ALA A 107 9.81 4.48 -5.38
N ARG A 108 10.19 5.71 -5.77
CA ARG A 108 9.72 6.96 -5.15
C ARG A 108 9.29 7.94 -6.23
N VAL A 109 8.38 8.85 -5.85
CA VAL A 109 7.86 9.90 -6.72
C VAL A 109 8.15 11.27 -6.10
N PRO A 110 8.60 12.27 -6.88
CA PRO A 110 8.79 13.64 -6.37
C PRO A 110 7.48 14.22 -5.82
N ALA A 111 7.52 14.81 -4.63
CA ALA A 111 6.38 15.46 -3.99
C ALA A 111 6.26 16.94 -4.41
N ASP A 112 6.29 17.18 -5.72
CA ASP A 112 6.24 18.53 -6.30
C ASP A 112 4.87 18.84 -6.91
N GLY A 113 4.56 20.13 -7.08
CA GLY A 113 3.38 20.60 -7.81
C GLY A 113 2.26 21.11 -6.92
N PRO A 114 1.00 21.09 -7.39
CA PRO A 114 -0.16 21.50 -6.60
C PRO A 114 -0.27 20.68 -5.31
N THR A 115 -0.82 21.27 -4.26
CA THR A 115 -0.91 20.68 -2.92
C THR A 115 -1.52 19.28 -2.92
N GLU A 116 -2.59 19.06 -3.70
CA GLU A 116 -3.28 17.77 -3.81
C GLU A 116 -2.39 16.70 -4.45
N ILE A 117 -1.59 17.07 -5.45
CA ILE A 117 -0.67 16.18 -6.15
C ILE A 117 0.54 15.86 -5.26
N ALA A 118 1.11 16.87 -4.60
CA ALA A 118 2.22 16.69 -3.66
C ALA A 118 1.81 15.81 -2.46
N SER A 119 0.58 15.99 -1.97
CA SER A 119 -0.01 15.16 -0.91
C SER A 119 -0.17 13.70 -1.36
N LEU A 120 -0.68 13.47 -2.57
CA LEU A 120 -0.77 12.12 -3.14
C LEU A 120 0.60 11.44 -3.28
N ALA A 121 1.60 12.16 -3.80
CA ALA A 121 2.97 11.65 -3.92
C ALA A 121 3.58 11.33 -2.55
N THR A 122 3.33 12.17 -1.54
CA THR A 122 3.77 11.94 -0.16
C THR A 122 3.14 10.67 0.41
N SER A 123 1.82 10.53 0.31
CA SER A 123 1.10 9.33 0.78
C SER A 123 1.57 8.06 0.06
N PHE A 124 1.83 8.14 -1.26
CA PHE A 124 2.42 7.05 -2.02
C PHE A 124 3.80 6.65 -1.49
N ASN A 125 4.69 7.62 -1.25
CA ASN A 125 6.04 7.36 -0.73
C ASN A 125 6.01 6.75 0.68
N VAL A 126 5.09 7.18 1.55
CA VAL A 126 4.89 6.59 2.89
C VAL A 126 4.45 5.14 2.79
N MET A 127 3.48 4.84 1.91
CA MET A 127 3.04 3.47 1.64
C MET A 127 4.19 2.60 1.10
N ALA A 128 4.95 3.12 0.13
CA ALA A 128 6.09 2.40 -0.46
C ALA A 128 7.18 2.10 0.59
N GLU A 129 7.46 3.05 1.50
CA GLU A 129 8.40 2.83 2.60
C GLU A 129 7.89 1.77 3.58
N SER A 130 6.60 1.79 3.92
CA SER A 130 6.00 0.77 4.79
C SER A 130 6.11 -0.62 4.19
N LEU A 131 5.84 -0.77 2.88
CA LEU A 131 6.03 -2.03 2.17
C LEU A 131 7.50 -2.47 2.13
N ALA A 132 8.43 -1.53 1.89
CA ALA A 132 9.86 -1.82 1.90
C ALA A 132 10.31 -2.32 3.28
N GLN A 133 9.81 -1.73 4.37
CA GLN A 133 10.07 -2.18 5.73
C GLN A 133 9.51 -3.59 5.99
N GLN A 134 8.28 -3.86 5.58
CA GLN A 134 7.67 -5.19 5.70
C GLN A 134 8.47 -6.26 4.94
N ASP A 135 8.94 -5.94 3.74
CA ASP A 135 9.76 -6.86 2.95
C ASP A 135 11.13 -7.10 3.58
N ARG A 136 11.78 -6.05 4.13
CA ARG A 136 13.02 -6.19 4.91
C ARG A 136 12.84 -7.09 6.13
N MET A 137 11.81 -6.83 6.96
CA MET A 137 11.50 -7.66 8.13
C MET A 137 11.23 -9.12 7.75
N ARG A 138 10.47 -9.35 6.67
CA ARG A 138 10.22 -10.70 6.16
C ARG A 138 11.53 -11.41 5.79
N ARG A 139 12.41 -10.75 5.04
CA ARG A 139 13.70 -11.33 4.63
C ARG A 139 14.60 -11.62 5.82
N GLU A 140 14.66 -10.72 6.79
CA GLU A 140 15.41 -10.90 8.05
C GLU A 140 14.87 -12.09 8.85
N LEU A 141 13.54 -12.22 8.98
CA LEU A 141 12.91 -13.35 9.65
C LEU A 141 13.26 -14.68 8.97
N VAL A 142 13.19 -14.74 7.64
CA VAL A 142 13.56 -15.95 6.88
C VAL A 142 15.04 -16.27 7.04
N ALA A 143 15.92 -15.27 6.98
CA ALA A 143 17.36 -15.47 7.15
C ALA A 143 17.71 -15.96 8.56
N ASN A 144 17.11 -15.36 9.58
CA ASN A 144 17.32 -15.75 10.98
C ASN A 144 16.78 -17.15 11.25
N ALA A 145 15.58 -17.47 10.77
CA ALA A 145 15.01 -18.82 10.87
C ALA A 145 15.91 -19.88 10.21
N ALA A 146 16.41 -19.59 9.00
CA ALA A 146 17.33 -20.49 8.30
C ALA A 146 18.64 -20.69 9.07
N HIS A 147 19.16 -19.65 9.72
CA HIS A 147 20.38 -19.74 10.54
C HIS A 147 20.15 -20.57 11.81
N GLU A 148 19.08 -20.28 12.56
CA GLU A 148 18.69 -20.97 13.79
C GLU A 148 18.40 -22.46 13.54
N LEU A 149 17.86 -22.82 12.36
CA LEU A 149 17.61 -24.23 11.99
C LEU A 149 18.87 -24.96 11.53
N ARG A 150 19.81 -24.28 10.87
CA ARG A 150 21.01 -24.92 10.30
C ARG A 150 21.89 -25.55 11.39
N THR A 151 22.14 -24.84 12.48
CA THR A 151 23.00 -25.29 13.57
C THR A 151 22.55 -26.63 14.18
N PRO A 152 21.31 -26.76 14.71
CA PRO A 152 20.85 -28.02 15.28
C PRO A 152 20.77 -29.15 14.25
N LEU A 153 20.41 -28.83 13.00
CA LEU A 153 20.37 -29.83 11.94
C LEU A 153 21.77 -30.37 11.63
N THR A 154 22.79 -29.50 11.57
CA THR A 154 24.18 -29.88 11.31
C THR A 154 24.73 -30.74 12.46
N ASN A 155 24.38 -30.42 13.71
CA ASN A 155 24.73 -31.23 14.86
C ASN A 155 24.11 -32.63 14.76
N LEU A 156 22.82 -32.70 14.44
CA LEU A 156 22.07 -33.95 14.31
C LEU A 156 22.66 -34.82 13.19
N GLU A 157 22.98 -34.23 12.03
CA GLU A 157 23.71 -34.90 10.94
C GLU A 157 25.06 -35.44 11.41
N GLY A 158 25.87 -34.63 12.10
CA GLY A 158 27.18 -35.04 12.61
C GLY A 158 27.13 -36.20 13.60
N TYR A 159 26.15 -36.21 14.51
CA TYR A 159 25.92 -37.34 15.42
C TYR A 159 25.51 -38.61 14.66
N LEU A 160 24.60 -38.50 13.70
CA LEU A 160 24.16 -39.64 12.90
C LEU A 160 25.28 -40.21 12.02
N GLU A 161 26.14 -39.36 11.46
CA GLU A 161 27.34 -39.79 10.73
C GLU A 161 28.34 -40.50 11.64
N ALA A 162 28.64 -39.94 12.82
CA ALA A 162 29.56 -40.56 13.78
C ALA A 162 29.05 -41.90 14.32
N LEU A 163 27.72 -42.05 14.49
CA LEU A 163 27.08 -43.32 14.83
C LEU A 163 27.17 -44.32 13.67
N ARG A 164 26.91 -43.89 12.43
CA ARG A 164 27.01 -44.73 11.22
C ARG A 164 28.43 -45.26 11.03
N ASP A 165 29.42 -44.40 11.22
CA ASP A 165 30.83 -44.73 11.00
C ASP A 165 31.46 -45.47 12.20
N GLY A 166 30.68 -45.71 13.27
CA GLY A 166 31.10 -46.45 14.46
C GLY A 166 32.08 -45.69 15.35
N VAL A 167 32.24 -44.38 15.15
CA VAL A 167 33.10 -43.50 15.95
C VAL A 167 32.48 -43.28 17.34
N ILE A 168 31.15 -43.17 17.41
CA ILE A 168 30.39 -43.09 18.65
C ILE A 168 29.57 -44.38 18.82
N VAL A 169 29.53 -44.93 20.03
CA VAL A 169 28.67 -46.07 20.37
C VAL A 169 27.33 -45.53 20.84
N ALA A 170 26.25 -45.98 20.20
CA ALA A 170 24.89 -45.59 20.57
C ALA A 170 24.54 -46.10 21.98
N ASP A 171 24.69 -45.22 22.97
CA ASP A 171 24.25 -45.44 24.33
C ASP A 171 22.98 -44.61 24.63
N ARG A 172 22.43 -44.79 25.83
CA ARG A 172 21.21 -44.09 26.23
C ARG A 172 21.38 -42.56 26.19
N SER A 173 22.54 -42.06 26.60
CA SER A 173 22.82 -40.62 26.63
C SER A 173 22.86 -40.02 25.22
N THR A 174 23.39 -40.76 24.24
CA THR A 174 23.45 -40.35 22.83
C THR A 174 22.05 -40.23 22.22
N TYR A 175 21.17 -41.20 22.50
CA TYR A 175 19.77 -41.13 22.07
C TYR A 175 19.01 -39.98 22.73
N GLU A 176 19.24 -39.74 24.03
CA GLU A 176 18.63 -38.63 24.77
C GLU A 176 19.07 -37.28 24.18
N SER A 177 20.36 -37.08 23.87
CA SER A 177 20.85 -35.85 23.21
C SER A 177 20.27 -35.64 21.80
N LEU A 178 20.18 -36.69 20.98
CA LEU A 178 19.56 -36.61 19.65
C LEU A 178 18.06 -36.26 19.74
N LEU A 179 17.36 -36.82 20.72
CA LEU A 179 15.95 -36.54 20.97
C LEU A 179 15.75 -35.10 21.43
N GLU A 180 16.58 -34.61 22.36
CA GLU A 180 16.53 -33.22 22.82
C GLU A 180 16.68 -32.21 21.66
N GLU A 181 17.59 -32.49 20.73
CA GLU A 181 17.82 -31.62 19.56
C GLU A 181 16.66 -31.68 18.55
N ALA A 182 16.09 -32.87 18.33
CA ALA A 182 14.89 -33.03 17.51
C ALA A 182 13.69 -32.29 18.13
N GLU A 183 13.51 -32.37 19.45
CA GLU A 183 12.47 -31.63 20.16
C GLU A 183 12.69 -30.11 20.09
N ARG A 184 13.96 -29.66 20.12
CA ARG A 184 14.32 -28.24 19.94
C ARG A 184 13.91 -27.74 18.56
N LEU A 185 14.19 -28.51 17.51
CA LEU A 185 13.75 -28.21 16.14
C LEU A 185 12.22 -28.14 16.04
N VAL A 186 11.49 -29.07 16.65
CA VAL A 186 10.01 -29.05 16.69
C VAL A 186 9.47 -27.81 17.40
N ARG A 187 10.06 -27.41 18.52
CA ARG A 187 9.67 -26.17 19.23
C ARG A 187 9.90 -24.94 18.35
N LEU A 188 11.06 -24.84 17.70
CA LEU A 188 11.37 -23.73 16.80
C LEU A 188 10.42 -23.67 15.61
N ALA A 189 10.08 -24.81 14.99
CA ALA A 189 9.11 -24.88 13.91
C ALA A 189 7.72 -24.38 14.34
N ARG A 190 7.24 -24.77 15.53
CA ARG A 190 5.98 -24.26 16.08
C ARG A 190 6.00 -22.75 16.31
N SER A 191 7.10 -22.22 16.84
CA SER A 191 7.24 -20.77 17.02
C SER A 191 7.23 -20.01 15.70
N LEU A 192 7.79 -20.58 14.62
CA LEU A 192 7.73 -19.99 13.28
C LEU A 192 6.31 -20.06 12.69
N ASP A 193 5.57 -21.15 12.90
CA ASP A 193 4.16 -21.26 12.51
C ASP A 193 3.29 -20.22 13.23
N ASP A 194 3.49 -20.04 14.54
CA ASP A 194 2.77 -19.03 15.33
C ASP A 194 3.06 -17.60 14.83
N LEU A 195 4.28 -17.33 14.37
CA LEU A 195 4.65 -16.05 13.74
C LEU A 195 4.04 -15.91 12.33
N ALA A 196 4.01 -16.98 11.54
CA ALA A 196 3.55 -16.97 10.15
C ALA A 196 2.03 -16.91 10.00
N GLU A 197 1.27 -17.53 10.91
CA GLU A 197 -0.20 -17.37 10.97
C GLU A 197 -0.61 -15.93 11.32
N GLY A 198 0.36 -15.07 11.64
CA GLY A 198 0.14 -13.68 11.97
C GLY A 198 -0.52 -13.61 13.33
N ASP A 199 0.31 -13.50 14.36
CA ASP A 199 -0.04 -13.08 15.71
C ASP A 199 -1.53 -13.33 16.03
N ARG A 200 -1.88 -14.55 16.47
CA ARG A 200 -3.26 -14.85 16.91
C ARG A 200 -3.76 -13.82 17.96
N ALA A 201 -2.85 -13.04 18.57
CA ALA A 201 -3.15 -11.86 19.38
C ALA A 201 -3.96 -10.76 18.66
N GLY A 202 -3.98 -10.74 17.32
CA GLY A 202 -4.83 -9.88 16.50
C GLY A 202 -6.26 -10.38 16.34
N ARG A 203 -6.56 -11.64 16.71
CA ARG A 203 -7.94 -12.09 16.85
C ARG A 203 -8.50 -11.33 18.06
N PRO A 204 -9.63 -10.61 17.93
CA PRO A 204 -10.20 -9.92 19.08
C PRO A 204 -10.43 -10.96 20.18
N ALA A 205 -9.72 -10.79 21.30
CA ALA A 205 -9.87 -11.65 22.47
C ALA A 205 -11.37 -11.78 22.76
N ARG A 206 -11.84 -13.00 22.97
CA ARG A 206 -13.23 -13.27 23.35
C ARG A 206 -13.27 -13.61 24.83
N PRO A 207 -13.17 -12.61 25.73
CA PRO A 207 -13.19 -12.88 27.15
C PRO A 207 -14.54 -13.47 27.54
N VAL A 208 -14.52 -14.68 28.08
CA VAL A 208 -15.66 -15.36 28.68
C VAL A 208 -15.50 -15.37 30.18
N ASP A 209 -16.62 -15.42 30.91
CA ASP A 209 -16.59 -15.67 32.35
C ASP A 209 -16.12 -17.11 32.57
N LEU A 210 -15.02 -17.28 33.31
CA LEU A 210 -14.43 -18.57 33.63
C LEU A 210 -13.91 -18.60 35.07
N ASP A 211 -13.74 -19.80 35.61
CA ASP A 211 -13.04 -19.99 36.88
C ASP A 211 -11.55 -20.20 36.64
N LEU A 212 -10.77 -19.18 37.00
CA LEU A 212 -9.32 -19.19 36.82
C LEU A 212 -8.65 -20.23 37.73
N ALA A 213 -9.21 -20.50 38.92
CA ALA A 213 -8.66 -21.50 39.84
C ALA A 213 -8.74 -22.92 39.25
N ALA A 214 -9.85 -23.24 38.56
CA ALA A 214 -10.02 -24.51 37.87
C ALA A 214 -9.05 -24.65 36.69
N THR A 215 -8.83 -23.57 35.94
CA THR A 215 -7.91 -23.52 34.79
C THR A 215 -6.46 -23.69 35.25
N LEU A 216 -6.03 -22.94 36.27
CA LEU A 216 -4.70 -23.06 36.89
C LEU A 216 -4.46 -24.46 37.43
N THR A 217 -5.45 -25.05 38.11
CA THR A 217 -5.35 -26.41 38.65
C THR A 217 -5.15 -27.45 37.55
N SER A 218 -5.85 -27.31 36.42
CA SER A 218 -5.71 -28.20 35.27
C SER A 218 -4.33 -28.07 34.62
N ALA A 219 -3.87 -26.83 34.39
CA ALA A 219 -2.56 -26.56 33.80
C ALA A 219 -1.39 -27.10 34.66
N VAL A 220 -1.45 -26.88 35.98
CA VAL A 220 -0.46 -27.40 36.93
C VAL A 220 -0.50 -28.92 36.99
N GLY A 221 -1.69 -29.52 36.91
CA GLY A 221 -1.86 -30.97 36.84
C GLY A 221 -1.16 -31.58 35.61
N LEU A 222 -1.30 -30.94 34.45
CA LEU A 222 -0.64 -31.32 33.19
C LEU A 222 0.89 -31.18 33.27
N ALA A 223 1.40 -30.12 33.91
CA ALA A 223 2.83 -29.86 34.02
C ALA A 223 3.53 -30.70 35.10
N ARG A 224 2.79 -31.21 36.09
CA ARG A 224 3.33 -31.88 37.28
C ARG A 224 4.37 -32.99 36.99
N PRO A 225 4.17 -33.90 36.02
CA PRO A 225 5.16 -34.94 35.72
C PRO A 225 6.54 -34.37 35.31
N ALA A 226 6.56 -33.23 34.60
CA ALA A 226 7.79 -32.59 34.18
C ALA A 226 8.56 -31.94 35.35
N PHE A 227 7.84 -31.34 36.30
CA PHE A 227 8.43 -30.79 37.52
C PHE A 227 8.93 -31.88 38.47
N ASP A 228 8.17 -32.97 38.61
CA ASP A 228 8.56 -34.13 39.42
C ASP A 228 9.84 -34.77 38.89
N ALA A 229 9.97 -34.91 37.56
CA ALA A 229 11.19 -35.40 36.92
C ALA A 229 12.41 -34.50 37.22
N LYS A 230 12.20 -33.18 37.29
CA LYS A 230 13.22 -32.18 37.66
C LYS A 230 13.42 -32.03 39.18
N ARG A 231 12.68 -32.77 40.02
CA ARG A 231 12.64 -32.66 41.49
C ARG A 231 12.33 -31.24 42.00
N ILE A 232 11.45 -30.52 41.30
CA ILE A 232 11.01 -29.19 41.69
C ILE A 232 9.65 -29.29 42.40
N ALA A 233 9.57 -28.76 43.61
CA ALA A 233 8.32 -28.74 44.38
C ALA A 233 7.38 -27.62 43.88
N LEU A 234 6.17 -28.00 43.47
CA LEU A 234 5.10 -27.07 43.10
C LEU A 234 4.17 -26.82 44.29
N GLU A 235 4.18 -25.59 44.81
CA GLU A 235 3.22 -25.13 45.82
C GLU A 235 2.07 -24.36 45.17
N ARG A 236 0.84 -24.62 45.63
CA ARG A 236 -0.37 -23.94 45.13
C ARG A 236 -0.89 -22.99 46.19
N ALA A 237 -0.96 -21.71 45.86
CA ALA A 237 -1.40 -20.65 46.77
C ALA A 237 -2.48 -19.79 46.10
N TRP A 238 -3.66 -20.36 45.89
CA TRP A 238 -4.84 -19.65 45.37
C TRP A 238 -6.14 -20.20 45.98
N PRO A 239 -7.23 -19.41 46.02
CA PRO A 239 -8.54 -19.84 46.51
C PRO A 239 -9.18 -20.91 45.62
N ALA A 240 -10.19 -21.61 46.16
CA ALA A 240 -10.85 -22.73 45.47
C ALA A 240 -11.63 -22.31 44.20
N SER A 241 -12.09 -21.07 44.14
CA SER A 241 -12.71 -20.48 42.97
C SER A 241 -12.21 -19.05 42.80
N LEU A 242 -11.90 -18.68 41.56
CA LEU A 242 -11.39 -17.37 41.21
C LEU A 242 -12.05 -16.93 39.89
N PRO A 243 -13.27 -16.35 39.95
CA PRO A 243 -13.97 -15.92 38.75
C PRO A 243 -13.19 -14.81 38.04
N ALA A 244 -12.96 -14.98 36.74
CA ALA A 244 -12.24 -14.02 35.91
C ALA A 244 -12.84 -13.98 34.50
N ARG A 245 -12.62 -12.86 33.81
CA ARG A 245 -12.90 -12.75 32.38
C ARG A 245 -11.61 -12.83 31.60
N ALA A 246 -11.43 -13.92 30.86
CA ALA A 246 -10.25 -14.13 30.02
C ALA A 246 -10.61 -14.93 28.77
N ASP A 247 -9.74 -14.86 27.77
CA ASP A 247 -9.80 -15.73 26.59
C ASP A 247 -9.14 -17.09 26.96
N PRO A 248 -9.87 -18.22 26.91
CA PRO A 248 -9.36 -19.51 27.34
C PRO A 248 -8.13 -19.98 26.54
N ASP A 249 -8.08 -19.66 25.24
CA ASP A 249 -7.00 -20.10 24.35
C ASP A 249 -5.71 -19.33 24.69
N HIS A 250 -5.81 -18.00 24.88
CA HIS A 250 -4.68 -17.18 25.29
C HIS A 250 -4.20 -17.54 26.71
N LEU A 251 -5.13 -17.80 27.63
CA LEU A 251 -4.79 -18.19 28.99
C LEU A 251 -4.05 -19.54 29.02
N ALA A 252 -4.52 -20.52 28.24
CA ALA A 252 -3.83 -21.81 28.11
C ALA A 252 -2.41 -21.64 27.56
N GLN A 253 -2.22 -20.80 26.54
CA GLN A 253 -0.90 -20.51 25.97
C GLN A 253 0.06 -19.87 27.00
N VAL A 254 -0.41 -18.86 27.73
CA VAL A 254 0.41 -18.20 28.78
C VAL A 254 0.78 -19.19 29.88
N LEU A 255 -0.16 -20.01 30.34
CA LEU A 255 0.10 -21.01 31.38
C LEU A 255 1.06 -22.10 30.89
N ALA A 256 0.94 -22.56 29.65
CA ALA A 256 1.86 -23.52 29.07
C ALA A 256 3.30 -22.96 29.01
N ASN A 257 3.46 -21.71 28.60
CA ASN A 257 4.78 -21.05 28.54
C ASN A 257 5.38 -20.82 29.94
N LEU A 258 4.57 -20.44 30.93
CA LEU A 258 5.03 -20.19 32.30
C LEU A 258 5.41 -21.47 33.06
N LEU A 259 4.81 -22.60 32.71
CA LEU A 259 5.02 -23.89 33.36
C LEU A 259 6.05 -24.78 32.64
N GLN A 260 6.75 -24.26 31.63
CA GLN A 260 7.76 -24.99 30.85
C GLN A 260 9.14 -24.97 31.54
#